data_AF-A0A1M4M851-F1
#
_entry.id   AF-A0A1M4M851-F1
#
_cell.length_a   1.000
_cell.length_b   1.000
_cell.length_c   1.000
_cell.angle_alpha   90.00
_cell.angle_beta   90.00
_cell.angle_gamma   90.00
#
_symmetry.space_group_name_H-M   'P 1'
#
loop_
_entity.id
_entity.type
_entity.pdbx_description
1 polymer ?
#
loop_
_entity_poly.entity_id
_entity_poly.type
_entity_poly.pdbx_seq_one_letter_code
_entity_poly.pdbx_strand_id
1 'polypeptide(L)'
;MNIQLIYLSFKNLKLYYFIPLVVLYIFLPVLNIGMVAMSKDLESSYLLIFREAEKYIPIMSIWWTTFIFKEYISEDGNEVLYCIDSHGKVKVFEILIIYLLYIIHISILFLVYSIFWDNVFFEFLKTAIQCFFFTSLAYMLIYTLKSTIISFMFLLIYELFAIFIRSEFTTYISIFENGNRVTIHVIITKYLVVLLLSVVFLVIGVYKNKKFYC
;
A
#
# COMPACT_ATOMS: atom_id res chain seq x y z
N MET A 1 0.24 16.08 -19.82
CA MET A 1 0.94 14.90 -20.36
C MET A 1 0.90 13.71 -19.38
N ASN A 2 1.22 13.88 -18.09
CA ASN A 2 1.26 12.77 -17.11
C ASN A 2 -0.06 11.99 -16.88
N ILE A 3 -1.23 12.65 -16.79
CA ILE A 3 -2.49 11.97 -16.44
C ILE A 3 -2.96 10.98 -17.54
N GLN A 4 -2.74 11.33 -18.81
CA GLN A 4 -3.11 10.45 -19.93
C GLN A 4 -2.29 9.17 -19.93
N LEU A 5 -0.98 9.27 -19.65
CA LEU A 5 -0.11 8.09 -19.53
C LEU A 5 -0.56 7.20 -18.38
N ILE A 6 -0.84 7.79 -17.20
CA ILE A 6 -1.37 7.03 -16.05
C ILE A 6 -2.67 6.30 -16.42
N TYR A 7 -3.61 6.99 -17.07
CA TYR A 7 -4.86 6.39 -17.52
C TYR A 7 -4.62 5.21 -18.48
N LEU A 8 -3.69 5.36 -19.43
CA LEU A 8 -3.32 4.29 -20.36
C LEU A 8 -2.66 3.11 -19.64
N SER A 9 -1.76 3.37 -18.67
CA SER A 9 -1.17 2.32 -17.83
C SER A 9 -2.22 1.55 -17.05
N PHE A 10 -3.18 2.24 -16.43
CA PHE A 10 -4.31 1.59 -15.76
C PHE A 10 -5.18 0.78 -16.72
N LYS A 11 -5.44 1.30 -17.92
CA LYS A 11 -6.17 0.57 -18.97
C LYS A 11 -5.43 -0.69 -19.42
N ASN A 12 -4.11 -0.67 -19.46
CA ASN A 12 -3.30 -1.81 -19.89
C ASN A 12 -3.33 -2.98 -18.88
N LEU A 13 -3.60 -2.71 -17.61
CA LEU A 13 -3.75 -3.75 -16.58
C LEU A 13 -4.90 -4.73 -16.87
N LYS A 14 -5.91 -4.34 -17.66
CA LYS A 14 -7.08 -5.19 -17.98
C LYS A 14 -7.71 -5.78 -16.71
N LEU A 15 -7.74 -7.11 -16.58
CA LEU A 15 -8.30 -7.80 -15.42
C LEU A 15 -7.47 -7.59 -14.14
N TYR A 16 -6.15 -7.36 -14.25
CA TYR A 16 -5.28 -7.14 -13.10
C TYR A 16 -5.59 -5.84 -12.35
N TYR A 17 -6.29 -4.90 -12.99
CA TYR A 17 -6.77 -3.69 -12.34
C TYR A 17 -7.72 -4.00 -11.17
N PHE A 18 -8.61 -4.98 -11.36
CA PHE A 18 -9.69 -5.27 -10.42
C PHE A 18 -9.24 -6.03 -9.18
N ILE A 19 -8.03 -6.60 -9.15
CA ILE A 19 -7.60 -7.49 -8.07
C ILE A 19 -7.63 -6.79 -6.69
N PRO A 20 -7.02 -5.61 -6.50
CA PRO A 20 -7.12 -4.88 -5.22
C PRO A 20 -8.56 -4.52 -4.86
N LEU A 21 -9.40 -4.21 -5.85
CA LEU A 21 -10.81 -3.84 -5.62
C LEU A 21 -11.66 -5.04 -5.20
N VAL A 22 -11.42 -6.22 -5.80
CA VAL A 22 -12.06 -7.47 -5.38
C VAL A 22 -11.66 -7.82 -3.96
N VAL A 23 -10.38 -7.63 -3.61
CA VAL A 23 -9.92 -7.84 -2.23
C VAL A 23 -10.63 -6.89 -1.26
N LEU A 24 -10.68 -5.59 -1.59
CA LEU A 24 -11.30 -4.57 -0.74
C LEU A 24 -12.81 -4.69 -0.59
N TYR A 25 -13.54 -4.98 -1.67
CA TYR A 25 -15.01 -4.87 -1.69
C TYR A 25 -15.75 -6.20 -1.72
N ILE A 26 -15.06 -7.32 -1.93
CA ILE A 26 -15.67 -8.65 -1.92
C ILE A 26 -15.03 -9.49 -0.84
N PHE A 27 -13.72 -9.71 -0.91
CA PHE A 27 -13.02 -10.62 0.00
C PHE A 27 -13.06 -10.12 1.45
N LEU A 28 -12.67 -8.87 1.71
CA LEU A 28 -12.66 -8.31 3.08
C LEU A 28 -14.07 -8.26 3.70
N PRO A 29 -15.13 -7.77 3.02
CA PRO A 29 -16.47 -7.80 3.58
C PRO A 29 -16.98 -9.20 3.88
N VAL A 30 -16.75 -10.19 2.99
CA VAL A 30 -17.15 -11.58 3.23
C VAL A 30 -16.43 -12.15 4.46
N LEU A 31 -15.13 -11.86 4.57
CA LEU A 31 -14.31 -12.28 5.71
C LEU A 31 -14.77 -11.62 7.02
N ASN A 32 -15.12 -10.34 7.00
CA ASN A 32 -15.66 -9.62 8.15
C ASN A 32 -17.01 -10.18 8.60
N ILE A 33 -17.91 -10.51 7.68
CA ILE A 33 -19.22 -11.13 8.00
C ILE A 33 -18.98 -12.46 8.74
N GLY A 34 -18.04 -13.28 8.26
CA GLY A 34 -17.63 -14.50 8.94
C GLY A 34 -17.10 -14.23 10.36
N MET A 35 -16.29 -13.19 10.53
CA MET A 35 -15.72 -12.81 11.83
C MET A 35 -16.77 -12.36 12.83
N VAL A 36 -17.74 -11.54 12.41
CA VAL A 36 -18.87 -11.12 13.26
C VAL A 36 -19.72 -12.33 13.66
N ALA A 37 -19.98 -13.24 12.73
CA ALA A 37 -20.72 -14.47 13.02
C ALA A 37 -19.99 -15.36 14.05
N MET A 38 -18.66 -15.39 14.03
CA MET A 38 -17.85 -16.15 14.99
C MET A 38 -17.74 -15.46 16.36
N SER A 39 -17.61 -14.14 16.42
CA SER A 39 -17.44 -13.38 17.68
C SER A 39 -18.75 -13.25 18.47
N LYS A 40 -19.90 -13.49 17.84
CA LYS A 40 -21.27 -13.38 18.40
C LYS A 40 -21.67 -11.97 18.86
N ASP A 41 -20.77 -10.99 18.72
CA ASP A 41 -20.99 -9.59 19.06
C ASP A 41 -20.15 -8.67 18.16
N LEU A 42 -20.73 -7.53 17.77
CA LEU A 42 -20.15 -6.56 16.85
C LEU A 42 -18.99 -5.78 17.49
N GLU A 43 -19.12 -5.40 18.76
CA GLU A 43 -18.11 -4.61 19.47
C GLU A 43 -16.83 -5.44 19.66
N SER A 44 -17.00 -6.73 20.01
CA SER A 44 -15.88 -7.67 20.16
C SER A 44 -15.17 -8.01 18.83
N SER A 45 -15.86 -7.88 17.68
CA SER A 45 -15.29 -8.16 16.37
C SER A 45 -14.33 -7.08 15.86
N TYR A 46 -14.38 -5.87 16.43
CA TYR A 46 -13.60 -4.70 16.00
C TYR A 46 -12.11 -5.03 15.81
N LEU A 47 -11.46 -5.54 16.87
CA LEU A 47 -10.01 -5.78 16.87
C LEU A 47 -9.62 -6.85 15.85
N LEU A 48 -10.49 -7.85 15.66
CA LEU A 48 -10.25 -8.92 14.70
C LEU A 48 -10.33 -8.38 13.26
N ILE A 49 -11.39 -7.63 12.94
CA ILE A 49 -11.61 -7.06 11.61
C ILE A 49 -10.47 -6.12 11.21
N PHE A 50 -10.10 -5.17 12.06
CA PHE A 50 -9.04 -4.21 11.71
C PHE A 50 -7.66 -4.88 11.64
N ARG A 51 -7.38 -5.86 12.50
CA ARG A 51 -6.14 -6.65 12.42
C ARG A 51 -6.06 -7.47 11.15
N GLU A 52 -7.17 -7.97 10.64
CA GLU A 52 -7.21 -8.74 9.40
C GLU A 52 -7.13 -7.83 8.19
N ALA A 53 -7.80 -6.68 8.22
CA ALA A 53 -7.65 -5.63 7.21
C ALA A 53 -6.18 -5.21 7.03
N GLU A 54 -5.41 -5.08 8.12
CA GLU A 54 -3.97 -4.78 8.07
C GLU A 54 -3.15 -5.80 7.28
N LYS A 55 -3.59 -7.07 7.16
CA LYS A 55 -2.84 -8.11 6.45
C LYS A 55 -3.02 -8.08 4.93
N TYR A 56 -4.04 -7.37 4.46
CA TYR A 56 -4.43 -7.40 3.03
C TYR A 56 -4.36 -6.01 2.42
N ILE A 57 -4.79 -4.97 3.13
CA ILE A 57 -4.91 -3.62 2.56
C ILE A 57 -3.54 -3.04 2.17
N PRO A 58 -2.50 -3.07 3.03
CA PRO A 58 -1.22 -2.43 2.72
C PRO A 58 -0.47 -3.10 1.55
N ILE A 59 -0.42 -4.42 1.47
CA ILE A 59 0.22 -5.10 0.33
C ILE A 59 -0.56 -4.93 -0.98
N MET A 60 -1.89 -4.82 -0.92
CA MET A 60 -2.68 -4.52 -2.12
C MET A 60 -2.44 -3.10 -2.63
N SER A 61 -1.89 -2.19 -1.80
CA SER A 61 -1.53 -0.82 -2.23
C SER A 61 -0.40 -0.80 -3.26
N ILE A 62 0.49 -1.81 -3.25
CA ILE A 62 1.62 -1.88 -4.19
C ILE A 62 1.28 -2.65 -5.46
N TRP A 63 0.07 -3.22 -5.56
CA TRP A 63 -0.33 -4.04 -6.70
C TRP A 63 -0.27 -3.25 -8.01
N TRP A 64 -1.02 -2.15 -8.10
CA TRP A 64 -1.02 -1.31 -9.29
C TRP A 64 0.37 -0.75 -9.58
N THR A 65 1.10 -0.30 -8.57
CA THR A 65 2.49 0.16 -8.73
C THR A 65 3.37 -0.92 -9.35
N THR A 66 3.31 -2.16 -8.86
CA THR A 66 4.14 -3.27 -9.35
C THR A 66 3.88 -3.58 -10.82
N PHE A 67 2.61 -3.69 -11.21
CA PHE A 67 2.24 -4.05 -12.57
C PHE A 67 2.40 -2.90 -13.56
N ILE A 68 2.08 -1.67 -13.18
CA ILE A 68 2.33 -0.50 -14.01
C ILE A 68 3.84 -0.33 -14.23
N PHE A 69 4.65 -0.37 -13.17
CA PHE A 69 6.10 -0.18 -13.29
C PHE A 69 6.83 -1.35 -13.94
N LYS A 70 6.18 -2.49 -14.14
CA LYS A 70 6.76 -3.62 -14.87
C LYS A 70 7.08 -3.21 -16.31
N GLU A 71 6.19 -2.46 -16.96
CA GLU A 71 6.38 -1.93 -18.32
C GLU A 71 7.58 -0.97 -18.37
N TYR A 72 7.76 -0.17 -17.32
CA TYR A 72 8.85 0.82 -17.25
C TYR A 72 10.23 0.23 -16.94
N ILE A 73 10.30 -0.99 -16.42
CA ILE A 73 11.55 -1.58 -15.89
C ILE A 73 11.96 -2.83 -16.64
N SER A 74 11.01 -3.67 -17.05
CA SER A 74 11.29 -5.03 -17.53
C SER A 74 10.87 -5.32 -18.97
N GLU A 75 10.14 -4.42 -19.63
CA GLU A 75 9.71 -4.62 -21.02
C GLU A 75 10.68 -4.00 -22.03
N ASP A 76 10.86 -4.68 -23.17
CA ASP A 76 11.71 -4.22 -24.25
C ASP A 76 11.19 -2.89 -24.85
N GLY A 77 12.08 -1.92 -25.03
CA GLY A 77 11.71 -0.58 -25.51
C GLY A 77 11.18 0.37 -24.43
N ASN A 78 11.30 0.00 -23.14
CA ASN A 78 10.98 0.86 -22.00
C ASN A 78 11.66 2.25 -22.06
N GLU A 79 12.82 2.37 -22.69
CA GLU A 79 13.54 3.64 -22.94
C GLU A 79 12.64 4.70 -23.59
N VAL A 80 11.75 4.31 -24.49
CA VAL A 80 10.82 5.21 -25.19
C VAL A 80 9.89 5.91 -24.19
N LEU A 81 9.45 5.21 -23.13
CA LEU A 81 8.59 5.76 -22.07
C LEU A 81 9.31 6.83 -21.22
N TYR A 82 10.65 6.87 -21.27
CA TYR A 82 11.47 7.88 -20.60
C TYR A 82 11.97 8.98 -21.56
N CYS A 83 11.94 8.76 -22.88
CA CYS A 83 12.32 9.74 -23.90
C CYS A 83 11.17 10.67 -24.33
N ILE A 84 9.92 10.21 -24.27
CA ILE A 84 8.75 11.00 -24.71
C ILE A 84 8.53 12.26 -23.87
N ASP A 85 9.04 12.31 -22.63
CA ASP A 85 8.79 13.43 -21.72
C ASP A 85 10.11 13.95 -21.12
N SER A 86 10.60 15.08 -21.64
CA SER A 86 11.84 15.73 -21.17
C SER A 86 11.76 16.19 -19.69
N HIS A 87 10.54 16.33 -19.15
CA HIS A 87 10.26 16.60 -17.73
C HIS A 87 9.81 15.35 -16.94
N GLY A 88 9.53 14.22 -17.61
CA GLY A 88 8.91 13.01 -17.04
C GLY A 88 9.87 11.88 -16.65
N LYS A 89 11.18 12.18 -16.49
CA LYS A 89 12.19 11.21 -16.03
C LYS A 89 11.96 10.71 -14.60
N VAL A 90 11.27 11.49 -13.76
CA VAL A 90 11.03 11.16 -12.36
C VAL A 90 9.57 10.79 -12.16
N LYS A 91 9.32 9.52 -11.85
CA LYS A 91 7.99 8.93 -11.81
C LYS A 91 7.25 9.07 -10.47
N VAL A 92 7.60 10.10 -9.71
CA VAL A 92 7.06 10.31 -8.35
C VAL A 92 5.60 10.72 -8.38
N PHE A 93 5.20 11.52 -9.37
CA PHE A 93 3.82 11.95 -9.52
C PHE A 93 2.91 10.78 -9.91
N GLU A 94 3.34 9.88 -10.81
CA GLU A 94 2.56 8.68 -11.13
C GLU A 94 2.30 7.84 -9.87
N ILE A 95 3.32 7.64 -9.02
CA ILE A 95 3.18 6.84 -7.80
C ILE A 95 2.29 7.48 -6.76
N LEU A 96 2.41 8.80 -6.57
CA LEU A 96 1.53 9.51 -5.65
C LEU A 96 0.07 9.45 -6.13
N ILE A 97 -0.18 9.53 -7.44
CA ILE A 97 -1.52 9.38 -8.00
C ILE A 97 -2.04 7.95 -7.79
N ILE A 98 -1.24 6.92 -8.07
CA ILE A 98 -1.62 5.52 -7.83
C ILE A 98 -1.97 5.30 -6.35
N TYR A 99 -1.14 5.82 -5.44
CA TYR A 99 -1.39 5.78 -4.00
C TYR A 99 -2.71 6.48 -3.63
N LEU A 100 -2.90 7.73 -4.07
CA LEU A 100 -4.11 8.50 -3.76
C LEU A 100 -5.38 7.82 -4.29
N LEU A 101 -5.34 7.25 -5.49
CA LEU A 101 -6.45 6.48 -6.05
C LEU A 101 -6.78 5.28 -5.17
N TYR A 102 -5.79 4.55 -4.68
CA TYR A 102 -6.02 3.43 -3.78
C TYR A 102 -6.60 3.87 -2.43
N ILE A 103 -6.15 5.01 -1.90
CA ILE A 103 -6.68 5.60 -0.66
C ILE A 103 -8.14 6.03 -0.80
N ILE A 104 -8.56 6.52 -1.97
CA ILE A 104 -9.98 6.80 -2.25
C ILE A 104 -10.82 5.51 -2.15
N HIS A 105 -10.31 4.38 -2.61
CA HIS A 105 -11.02 3.11 -2.48
C HIS A 105 -11.10 2.62 -1.04
N ILE A 106 -10.00 2.74 -0.28
CA ILE A 106 -9.97 2.44 1.15
C ILE A 106 -10.95 3.34 1.91
N SER A 107 -11.01 4.63 1.60
CA SER A 107 -11.88 5.57 2.32
C SER A 107 -13.36 5.18 2.18
N ILE A 108 -13.79 4.70 1.01
CA ILE A 108 -15.15 4.18 0.82
C ILE A 108 -15.42 2.99 1.76
N LEU A 109 -14.49 2.04 1.86
CA LEU A 109 -14.63 0.89 2.77
C LEU A 109 -14.69 1.32 4.24
N PHE A 110 -13.83 2.26 4.65
CA PHE A 110 -13.78 2.76 6.03
C PHE A 110 -14.99 3.65 6.38
N LEU A 111 -15.59 4.34 5.41
CA LEU A 111 -16.86 5.02 5.60
C LEU A 111 -17.97 4.02 5.94
N VAL A 112 -18.00 2.86 5.27
CA VAL A 112 -18.94 1.79 5.64
C VAL A 112 -18.66 1.30 7.07
N TYR A 113 -17.40 1.10 7.45
CA TYR A 113 -17.06 0.70 8.83
C TYR A 113 -17.44 1.74 9.88
N SER A 114 -17.42 3.04 9.54
CA SER A 114 -17.81 4.11 10.47
C SER A 114 -19.29 4.11 10.86
N ILE A 115 -20.14 3.35 10.14
CA ILE A 115 -21.55 3.13 10.51
C ILE A 115 -21.65 2.18 11.72
N PHE A 116 -20.67 1.30 11.90
CA PHE A 116 -20.71 0.21 12.88
C PHE A 116 -19.87 0.49 14.14
N TRP A 117 -18.80 1.28 14.04
CA TRP A 117 -17.91 1.56 15.16
C TRP A 117 -17.49 3.03 15.21
N ASP A 118 -17.26 3.51 16.43
CA ASP A 118 -16.65 4.81 16.68
C ASP A 118 -15.13 4.77 16.44
N ASN A 119 -14.52 5.96 16.26
CA ASN A 119 -13.07 6.14 16.14
C ASN A 119 -12.39 5.42 14.96
N VAL A 120 -13.15 4.96 13.97
CA VAL A 120 -12.64 4.34 12.72
C VAL A 120 -11.70 5.26 11.94
N PHE A 121 -11.77 6.58 12.15
CA PHE A 121 -10.85 7.54 11.54
C PHE A 121 -9.37 7.27 11.87
N PHE A 122 -9.06 6.88 13.11
CA PHE A 122 -7.66 6.58 13.47
C PHE A 122 -7.17 5.29 12.82
N GLU A 123 -8.05 4.29 12.69
CA GLU A 123 -7.77 3.08 11.92
C GLU A 123 -7.53 3.40 10.44
N PHE A 124 -8.31 4.31 9.86
CA PHE A 124 -8.12 4.78 8.48
C PHE A 124 -6.77 5.48 8.32
N LEU A 125 -6.44 6.42 9.21
CA LEU A 125 -5.18 7.18 9.15
C LEU A 125 -3.97 6.25 9.27
N LYS A 126 -4.01 5.30 10.20
CA LYS A 126 -3.02 4.24 10.34
C LYS A 126 -2.85 3.46 9.03
N THR A 127 -3.96 2.97 8.47
CA THR A 127 -3.96 2.16 7.24
C THR A 127 -3.41 2.95 6.06
N ALA A 128 -3.73 4.23 5.95
CA ALA A 128 -3.19 5.13 4.94
C ALA A 128 -1.67 5.27 5.05
N ILE A 129 -1.14 5.45 6.27
CA ILE A 129 0.30 5.53 6.53
C ILE A 129 1.00 4.21 6.17
N GLN A 130 0.42 3.06 6.52
CA GLN A 130 0.95 1.75 6.14
C GLN A 130 0.98 1.57 4.61
N CYS A 131 -0.08 1.94 3.90
CA CYS A 131 -0.11 1.91 2.43
C CYS A 131 0.95 2.84 1.82
N PHE A 132 1.16 4.02 2.40
CA PHE A 132 2.17 4.96 1.94
C PHE A 132 3.59 4.41 2.16
N PHE A 133 3.82 3.73 3.28
CA PHE A 133 5.07 3.02 3.57
C PHE A 133 5.36 1.96 2.52
N PHE A 134 4.42 1.04 2.28
CA PHE A 134 4.58 -0.01 1.28
C PHE A 134 4.80 0.56 -0.12
N THR A 135 4.04 1.58 -0.50
CA THR A 135 4.16 2.22 -1.83
C THR A 135 5.50 2.93 -2.02
N SER A 136 5.96 3.67 -1.01
CA SER A 136 7.25 4.37 -1.06
C SER A 136 8.44 3.40 -1.04
N LEU A 137 8.35 2.34 -0.24
CA LEU A 137 9.37 1.29 -0.20
C LEU A 137 9.40 0.48 -1.50
N ALA A 138 8.23 0.15 -2.08
CA ALA A 138 8.14 -0.49 -3.40
C ALA A 138 8.84 0.35 -4.46
N TYR A 139 8.55 1.65 -4.53
CA TYR A 139 9.22 2.55 -5.46
C TYR A 139 10.74 2.52 -5.30
N MET A 140 11.23 2.65 -4.07
CA MET A 140 12.66 2.62 -3.77
C MET A 140 13.30 1.31 -4.24
N LEU A 141 12.67 0.17 -3.93
CA LEU A 141 13.18 -1.15 -4.28
C LEU A 141 13.13 -1.40 -5.79
N ILE A 142 12.06 -1.01 -6.47
CA ILE A 142 11.91 -1.20 -7.93
C ILE A 142 13.10 -0.58 -8.67
N TYR A 143 13.48 0.65 -8.32
CA TYR A 143 14.59 1.34 -8.97
C TYR A 143 15.97 0.95 -8.43
N THR A 144 16.06 0.42 -7.21
CA THR A 144 17.33 -0.06 -6.64
C THR A 144 17.70 -1.45 -7.16
N LEU A 145 16.72 -2.35 -7.19
CA LEU A 145 16.87 -3.75 -7.60
C LEU A 145 16.65 -3.94 -9.12
N LYS A 146 16.17 -2.90 -9.81
CA LYS A 146 15.82 -2.92 -11.24
C LYS A 146 14.87 -4.07 -11.60
N SER A 147 13.98 -4.42 -10.68
CA SER A 147 13.03 -5.52 -10.85
C SER A 147 11.77 -5.27 -10.02
N THR A 148 10.62 -5.27 -10.67
CA THR A 148 9.33 -5.16 -9.99
C THR A 148 8.97 -6.44 -9.24
N ILE A 149 9.33 -7.60 -9.79
CA ILE A 149 9.05 -8.92 -9.19
C ILE A 149 9.83 -9.08 -7.89
N ILE A 150 11.14 -8.82 -7.89
CA ILE A 150 11.98 -8.98 -6.69
C ILE A 150 11.52 -8.00 -5.61
N SER A 151 11.18 -6.75 -5.99
CA SER A 151 10.67 -5.75 -5.06
C SER A 151 9.35 -6.15 -4.40
N PHE A 152 8.41 -6.68 -5.19
CA PHE A 152 7.13 -7.18 -4.69
C PHE A 152 7.32 -8.39 -3.76
N MET A 153 8.17 -9.35 -4.14
CA MET A 153 8.49 -10.51 -3.30
C MET A 153 9.14 -10.09 -1.97
N PHE A 154 10.06 -9.12 -2.00
CA PHE A 154 10.68 -8.61 -0.78
C PHE A 154 9.66 -8.02 0.20
N LEU A 155 8.70 -7.23 -0.32
CA LEU A 155 7.65 -6.62 0.49
C LEU A 155 6.65 -7.65 1.03
N LEU A 156 6.31 -8.66 0.22
CA LEU A 156 5.48 -9.78 0.67
C LEU A 156 6.16 -10.57 1.78
N ILE A 157 7.47 -10.85 1.67
CA ILE A 157 8.23 -11.50 2.73
C ILE A 157 8.27 -10.63 3.99
N TYR A 158 8.50 -9.33 3.85
CA TYR A 158 8.48 -8.39 4.97
C TYR A 158 7.12 -8.42 5.70
N GLU A 159 6.01 -8.37 4.95
CA GLU A 159 4.67 -8.41 5.52
C GLU A 159 4.42 -9.73 6.27
N LEU A 160 4.70 -10.87 5.65
CA LEU A 160 4.54 -12.19 6.27
C LEU A 160 5.39 -12.31 7.54
N PHE A 161 6.64 -11.84 7.48
CA PHE A 161 7.53 -11.83 8.64
C PHE A 161 6.96 -10.97 9.77
N ALA A 162 6.48 -9.76 9.46
CA ALA A 162 5.94 -8.81 10.43
C ALA A 162 4.61 -9.26 11.06
N ILE A 163 3.79 -10.03 10.34
CA ILE A 163 2.48 -10.52 10.81
C ILE A 163 2.62 -11.83 11.61
N PHE A 164 3.38 -12.80 11.11
CA PHE A 164 3.39 -14.16 11.65
C PHE A 164 4.45 -14.39 12.72
N ILE A 165 5.59 -13.70 12.64
CA ILE A 165 6.65 -13.87 13.63
C ILE A 165 6.41 -12.88 14.75
N ARG A 166 6.01 -13.40 15.92
CA ARG A 166 5.85 -12.61 17.15
C ARG A 166 7.07 -12.84 18.03
N SER A 167 8.04 -11.93 17.95
CA SER A 167 9.18 -11.84 18.85
C SER A 167 9.33 -10.38 19.29
N GLU A 168 10.03 -10.13 20.40
CA GLU A 168 10.25 -8.76 20.86
C GLU A 168 10.87 -7.88 19.76
N PHE A 169 11.80 -8.46 18.98
CA PHE A 169 12.41 -7.82 17.82
C PHE A 169 11.41 -7.46 16.71
N THR A 170 10.47 -8.35 16.37
CA THR A 170 9.48 -8.04 15.32
C THR A 170 8.51 -6.96 15.76
N THR A 171 8.24 -6.82 17.06
CA THR A 171 7.44 -5.73 17.62
C THR A 171 8.00 -4.34 17.29
N TYR A 172 9.33 -4.19 17.25
CA TYR A 172 9.99 -2.91 16.96
C TYR A 172 10.04 -2.57 15.47
N ILE A 173 10.10 -3.60 14.61
CA ILE A 173 10.27 -3.44 13.16
C ILE A 173 8.92 -3.48 12.41
N SER A 174 7.91 -4.10 13.02
CA SER A 174 6.58 -4.23 12.44
C SER A 174 5.85 -2.88 12.42
N ILE A 175 5.36 -2.51 11.23
CA ILE A 175 4.47 -1.36 11.06
C ILE A 175 3.02 -1.68 11.45
N PHE A 176 2.71 -2.94 11.78
CA PHE A 176 1.36 -3.40 12.14
C PHE A 176 1.10 -3.28 13.64
N GLU A 177 -0.17 -3.12 14.03
CA GLU A 177 -0.54 -2.87 15.43
C GLU A 177 -0.83 -4.16 16.20
N ASN A 178 -0.43 -4.21 17.47
CA ASN A 178 -0.52 -5.43 18.28
C ASN A 178 -1.84 -5.55 19.04
N GLY A 179 -2.95 -5.48 18.31
CA GLY A 179 -4.27 -5.89 18.81
C GLY A 179 -4.91 -4.96 19.84
N ASN A 180 -4.46 -3.71 19.94
CA ASN A 180 -5.12 -2.67 20.71
C ASN A 180 -5.88 -1.72 19.78
N ARG A 181 -6.94 -1.07 20.31
CA ARG A 181 -7.64 -0.02 19.56
C ARG A 181 -6.68 1.12 19.28
N VAL A 182 -6.66 1.61 18.04
CA VAL A 182 -5.77 2.70 17.66
C VAL A 182 -6.26 3.99 18.30
N THR A 183 -5.36 4.64 19.04
CA THR A 183 -5.61 5.95 19.65
C THR A 183 -4.70 7.00 19.00
N ILE A 184 -5.05 8.27 19.20
CA ILE A 184 -4.21 9.42 18.80
C ILE A 184 -2.76 9.28 19.28
N HIS A 185 -2.56 8.72 20.48
CA HIS A 185 -1.22 8.53 21.04
C HIS A 185 -0.38 7.58 20.18
N VAL A 186 -0.96 6.45 19.74
CA VAL A 186 -0.28 5.48 18.86
C VAL A 186 0.06 6.10 17.50
N ILE A 187 -0.85 6.93 16.95
CA ILE A 187 -0.60 7.65 15.71
C ILE A 187 0.64 8.55 15.83
N ILE A 188 0.73 9.31 16.92
CA ILE A 188 1.83 10.26 17.13
C ILE A 188 3.16 9.56 17.43
N THR A 189 3.15 8.50 18.25
CA THR A 189 4.40 7.87 18.70
C THR A 189 4.97 6.89 17.69
N LYS A 190 4.12 6.08 17.04
CA LYS A 190 4.55 5.02 16.12
C LYS A 190 4.36 5.44 14.66
N TYR A 191 3.14 5.79 14.28
CA TYR A 191 2.83 6.01 12.86
C TYR A 191 3.42 7.29 12.28
N LEU A 192 3.71 8.30 13.11
CA LEU A 192 4.49 9.46 12.68
C LEU A 192 5.91 9.05 12.26
N VAL A 193 6.56 8.15 13.00
CA VAL A 193 7.89 7.63 12.65
C VAL A 193 7.83 6.83 11.36
N VAL A 194 6.80 5.99 11.20
CA VAL A 194 6.56 5.23 9.96
C VAL A 194 6.34 6.18 8.77
N LEU A 195 5.59 7.26 8.96
CA LEU A 195 5.36 8.27 7.93
C LEU A 195 6.68 8.97 7.53
N LEU A 196 7.49 9.39 8.50
CA LEU A 196 8.80 9.99 8.23
C LEU A 196 9.71 9.03 7.47
N LEU A 197 9.77 7.76 7.88
CA LEU A 197 10.53 6.73 7.19
C LEU A 197 10.03 6.50 5.76
N SER A 198 8.72 6.54 5.54
CA SER A 198 8.10 6.43 4.21
C SER A 198 8.53 7.58 3.29
N VAL A 199 8.58 8.81 3.82
CA VAL A 199 9.09 9.98 3.07
C VAL A 199 10.56 9.77 2.71
N VAL A 200 11.39 9.25 3.62
CA VAL A 200 12.80 8.93 3.32
C VAL A 200 12.89 7.91 2.17
N PHE A 201 12.11 6.83 2.20
CA PHE A 201 12.09 5.85 1.11
C PHE A 201 11.63 6.47 -0.21
N LEU A 202 10.63 7.34 -0.19
CA LEU A 202 10.18 8.04 -1.40
C LEU A 202 11.30 8.90 -1.99
N VAL A 203 12.02 9.67 -1.16
CA VAL A 203 13.16 10.50 -1.57
C VAL A 203 14.29 9.66 -2.17
N ILE A 204 14.64 8.53 -1.54
CA ILE A 204 15.64 7.61 -2.08
C ILE A 204 15.16 7.02 -3.42
N GLY A 205 13.89 6.64 -3.52
CA GLY A 205 13.30 6.17 -4.78
C GLY A 205 13.37 7.22 -5.89
N VAL A 206 13.08 8.48 -5.59
CA VAL A 206 13.22 9.60 -6.54
C VAL A 206 14.67 9.73 -7.02
N TYR A 207 15.62 9.69 -6.09
CA TYR A 207 17.04 9.79 -6.41
C TYR A 207 17.49 8.63 -7.32
N LYS A 208 17.07 7.41 -7.03
CA LYS A 208 17.40 6.21 -7.83
C LYS A 208 16.74 6.24 -9.20
N ASN A 209 15.48 6.66 -9.28
CA ASN A 209 14.77 6.83 -10.55
C ASN A 209 15.49 7.80 -11.48
N LYS A 210 15.90 8.97 -10.95
CA LYS A 210 16.65 9.97 -11.72
C LYS A 210 17.94 9.41 -12.35
N LYS A 211 18.58 8.42 -11.70
CA LYS A 211 19.82 7.78 -12.17
C LYS A 211 19.61 6.56 -13.06
N PHE A 212 18.38 6.12 -13.30
CA PHE A 212 18.15 4.82 -13.95
C PHE A 212 18.57 4.80 -15.44
N TYR A 213 18.43 5.94 -16.15
CA TYR A 213 18.83 6.12 -17.56
C TYR A 213 19.87 7.25 -17.74
N CYS A 214 20.66 7.56 -16.71
CA CYS A 214 21.80 8.48 -16.79
C CYS A 214 23.11 7.70 -16.83
#